data_AF-A0A7X7YYA8-F1
#
_entry.id   AF-A0A7X7YYA8-F1
#
_cell.length_a   1.000
_cell.length_b   1.000
_cell.length_c   1.000
_cell.angle_alpha   90.00
_cell.angle_beta   90.00
_cell.angle_gamma   90.00
#
_symmetry.space_group_name_H-M   'P 1'
#
loop_
_entity.id
_entity.type
_entity.pdbx_description
1 polymer ?
#
loop_
_entity_poly.entity_id
_entity_poly.type
_entity_poly.pdbx_seq_one_letter_code
_entity_poly.pdbx_strand_id
1 'polypeptide(L)'
;MRICIARTQTDRPEEDAGAKACARRAHARAFTLVELIVVLTLLGLLIMVAQTNLFGVLRRQGFKSQVQDFVSAMQMAAFSAAENGRRYEVIIDPTDQSYLLREITSSDLSEVLEEEIITQGQFGTSCRLSYVEFDDGTYTNSDRSKFRVGPAGWTYGGKIVLLDEGEEPHAVIVNRLLPTVELVTGDPPLLTPKGKDEVPFL
;
A
#
# COMPACT_ATOMS: atom_id res chain seq x y z
N MET A 1 -59.56 -78.02 -0.09
CA MET A 1 -58.16 -78.45 0.15
C MET A 1 -57.75 -77.92 1.52
N ARG A 2 -57.47 -78.85 2.45
CA ARG A 2 -56.80 -78.82 3.77
C ARG A 2 -57.00 -77.60 4.72
N ILE A 3 -57.81 -77.67 5.79
CA ILE A 3 -57.51 -78.06 7.23
C ILE A 3 -56.14 -77.57 7.75
N CYS A 4 -55.91 -77.09 8.98
CA CYS A 4 -56.46 -77.33 10.32
C CYS A 4 -55.90 -76.22 11.27
N ILE A 5 -56.65 -75.70 12.24
CA ILE A 5 -56.68 -76.03 13.69
C ILE A 5 -55.45 -75.56 14.50
N ALA A 6 -55.77 -74.88 15.59
CA ALA A 6 -54.92 -74.31 16.64
C ALA A 6 -54.18 -75.35 17.50
N ARG A 7 -53.09 -74.95 18.18
CA ARG A 7 -53.00 -74.62 19.63
C ARG A 7 -51.61 -74.90 20.23
N THR A 8 -51.31 -74.11 21.27
CA THR A 8 -50.48 -74.36 22.48
C THR A 8 -48.94 -74.40 22.42
N GLN A 9 -48.40 -73.32 23.00
CA GLN A 9 -47.20 -73.15 23.84
C GLN A 9 -46.58 -74.42 24.44
N THR A 10 -45.24 -74.43 24.49
CA THR A 10 -44.45 -75.16 25.49
C THR A 10 -43.12 -74.44 25.70
N ASP A 11 -42.77 -74.24 26.97
CA ASP A 11 -41.54 -73.64 27.48
C ASP A 11 -40.31 -74.53 27.28
N ARG A 12 -39.15 -73.89 26.98
CA ARG A 12 -37.73 -74.21 27.31
C ARG A 12 -37.16 -75.62 26.96
N PRO A 13 -35.81 -75.82 26.87
CA PRO A 13 -34.70 -75.10 27.50
C PRO A 13 -33.52 -74.71 26.57
N GLU A 14 -32.48 -74.11 27.20
CA GLU A 14 -31.03 -74.00 26.90
C GLU A 14 -30.50 -74.75 25.65
N GLU A 15 -29.50 -74.30 24.89
CA GLU A 15 -28.18 -73.80 25.28
C GLU A 15 -27.42 -73.35 24.01
N ASP A 16 -26.43 -72.46 24.20
CA ASP A 16 -25.32 -72.03 23.34
C ASP A 16 -25.17 -72.49 21.88
N ALA A 17 -25.00 -71.51 20.99
CA ALA A 17 -23.78 -71.28 20.20
C ALA A 17 -24.08 -70.46 18.94
N GLY A 18 -23.38 -69.34 18.73
CA GLY A 18 -23.42 -68.69 17.42
C GLY A 18 -23.10 -67.21 17.39
N ALA A 19 -21.97 -66.82 17.95
CA ALA A 19 -21.33 -65.56 17.61
C ALA A 19 -21.21 -65.42 16.07
N LYS A 20 -21.72 -64.31 15.50
CA LYS A 20 -20.98 -63.41 14.59
C LYS A 20 -21.88 -62.39 13.89
N ALA A 21 -21.26 -61.22 13.69
CA ALA A 21 -21.58 -60.14 12.77
C ALA A 21 -22.70 -59.19 13.25
N CYS A 22 -22.49 -57.88 13.38
CA CYS A 22 -21.36 -57.06 12.98
C CYS A 22 -21.36 -55.84 13.91
N ALA A 23 -20.63 -55.93 15.01
CA ALA A 23 -20.24 -54.75 15.77
C ALA A 23 -19.35 -53.92 14.83
N ARG A 24 -19.99 -52.93 14.21
CA ARG A 24 -19.39 -51.86 13.42
C ARG A 24 -18.19 -51.36 14.24
N ARG A 25 -16.98 -51.75 13.85
CA ARG A 25 -15.74 -51.24 14.43
C ARG A 25 -15.72 -49.75 14.14
N ALA A 26 -16.24 -48.98 15.09
CA ALA A 26 -15.80 -47.62 15.29
C ALA A 26 -14.33 -47.73 15.68
N HIS A 27 -13.45 -47.79 14.68
CA HIS A 27 -12.06 -47.40 14.86
C HIS A 27 -12.05 -45.89 15.14
N ALA A 28 -12.53 -45.52 16.31
CA ALA A 28 -12.14 -44.28 16.97
C ALA A 28 -10.68 -44.49 17.36
N ARG A 29 -9.78 -44.27 16.40
CA ARG A 29 -8.36 -44.13 16.69
C ARG A 29 -8.26 -42.91 17.60
N ALA A 30 -8.07 -43.14 18.89
CA ALA A 30 -7.72 -42.10 19.82
C ALA A 30 -6.41 -41.49 19.32
N PHE A 31 -6.46 -40.23 18.88
CA PHE A 31 -5.26 -39.46 18.60
C PHE A 31 -4.38 -39.52 19.84
N THR A 32 -3.13 -39.94 19.67
CA THR A 32 -2.20 -39.94 20.80
C THR A 32 -1.98 -38.49 21.22
N LEU A 33 -1.89 -38.22 22.52
CA LEU A 33 -1.68 -36.88 23.06
C LEU A 33 -0.48 -36.18 22.37
N VAL A 34 0.54 -36.97 22.03
CA VAL A 34 1.73 -36.54 21.28
C VAL A 34 1.37 -36.03 19.88
N GLU A 35 0.55 -36.76 19.12
CA GLU A 35 0.12 -36.36 17.77
C GLU A 35 -0.66 -35.04 17.80
N LEU A 36 -1.51 -34.84 18.82
CA LEU A 36 -2.24 -33.59 18.99
C LEU A 36 -1.30 -32.42 19.31
N ILE A 37 -0.29 -32.62 20.17
CA ILE A 37 0.72 -31.59 20.45
C ILE A 37 1.52 -31.24 19.19
N VAL A 38 1.93 -32.24 18.40
CA VAL A 38 2.68 -32.01 17.15
C VAL A 38 1.83 -31.20 16.16
N VAL A 39 0.55 -31.53 16.01
CA VAL A 39 -0.35 -30.78 15.11
C VAL A 39 -0.54 -29.34 15.59
N LEU A 40 -0.76 -29.12 16.89
CA LEU A 40 -0.91 -27.77 17.45
C LEU A 40 0.36 -26.93 17.32
N THR A 41 1.54 -27.53 17.51
CA THR A 41 2.83 -26.83 17.34
C THR A 41 3.10 -26.47 15.88
N LEU A 42 2.81 -27.38 14.94
CA LEU A 42 2.90 -27.08 13.50
C LEU A 42 1.91 -25.98 13.08
N LEU A 43 0.66 -26.02 13.57
CA LEU A 43 -0.32 -24.96 13.34
C LEU A 43 0.16 -23.61 13.90
N GLY A 44 0.69 -23.59 15.12
CA GLY A 44 1.25 -22.39 15.73
C GLY A 44 2.39 -21.79 14.91
N LEU A 45 3.31 -22.63 14.45
CA LEU A 45 4.42 -22.20 13.59
C LEU A 45 3.92 -21.60 12.27
N LEU A 46 2.96 -22.25 11.61
CA LEU A 46 2.38 -21.78 10.35
C LEU A 46 1.64 -20.44 10.53
N ILE A 47 0.90 -20.27 11.62
CA ILE A 47 0.23 -18.99 11.93
C ILE A 47 1.27 -17.88 12.12
N MET A 48 2.37 -18.16 12.82
CA MET A 48 3.43 -17.18 13.04
C MET A 48 4.08 -16.72 11.73
N VAL A 49 4.39 -17.66 10.82
CA VAL A 49 4.92 -17.35 9.48
C VAL A 49 3.89 -16.59 8.62
N ALA A 50 2.61 -16.92 8.73
CA ALA A 50 1.55 -16.22 8.00
C ALA A 50 1.44 -14.75 8.46
N GLN A 51 1.52 -14.48 9.77
CA GLN A 51 1.47 -13.13 10.32
C GLN A 51 2.63 -12.27 9.82
N THR A 52 3.88 -12.77 9.87
CA THR A 52 5.05 -12.00 9.43
C THR A 52 4.98 -11.62 7.94
N ASN A 53 4.45 -12.51 7.09
CA ASN A 53 4.31 -12.26 5.66
C ASN A 53 3.15 -11.29 5.33
N LEU A 54 2.02 -11.42 6.03
CA LEU A 54 0.84 -10.58 5.79
C LEU A 54 1.14 -9.10 6.13
N PHE A 55 1.85 -8.85 7.23
CA PHE A 55 2.28 -7.49 7.56
C PHE A 55 3.18 -6.90 6.49
N GLY A 56 4.15 -7.63 5.94
CA GLY A 56 5.03 -7.14 4.87
C GLY A 56 4.27 -6.71 3.60
N VAL A 57 3.22 -7.44 3.22
CA VAL A 57 2.40 -7.10 2.03
C VAL A 57 1.54 -5.87 2.29
N LEU A 58 0.88 -5.80 3.44
CA LEU A 58 -0.01 -4.68 3.79
C LEU A 58 0.76 -3.34 3.86
N ARG A 59 2.00 -3.39 4.34
CA ARG A 59 2.91 -2.24 4.45
C ARG A 59 3.29 -1.64 3.09
N ARG A 60 3.68 -2.48 2.13
CA ARG A 60 4.00 -2.04 0.75
C ARG A 60 2.79 -1.45 0.03
N GLN A 61 1.58 -1.92 0.33
CA GLN A 61 0.36 -1.36 -0.25
C GLN A 61 0.09 0.07 0.24
N GLY A 62 0.37 0.37 1.51
CA GLY A 62 0.22 1.71 2.08
C GLY A 62 1.10 2.75 1.38
N PHE A 63 2.39 2.44 1.21
CA PHE A 63 3.33 3.31 0.48
C PHE A 63 2.81 3.61 -0.93
N LYS A 64 2.55 2.55 -1.71
CA LYS A 64 2.14 2.70 -3.11
C LYS A 64 0.87 3.55 -3.26
N SER A 65 -0.12 3.34 -2.39
CA SER A 65 -1.36 4.15 -2.43
C SER A 65 -1.06 5.62 -2.18
N GLN A 66 -0.34 5.95 -1.11
CA GLN A 66 -0.06 7.35 -0.75
C GLN A 66 0.77 8.07 -1.81
N VAL A 67 1.80 7.41 -2.35
CA VAL A 67 2.59 8.00 -3.44
C VAL A 67 1.76 8.16 -4.70
N GLN A 68 0.90 7.20 -5.02
CA GLN A 68 0.02 7.29 -6.18
C GLN A 68 -1.00 8.42 -6.03
N ASP A 69 -1.57 8.63 -4.84
CA ASP A 69 -2.48 9.73 -4.54
C ASP A 69 -1.76 11.09 -4.71
N PHE A 70 -0.53 11.18 -4.22
CA PHE A 70 0.31 12.37 -4.38
C PHE A 70 0.67 12.65 -5.86
N VAL A 71 1.15 11.64 -6.60
CA VAL A 71 1.45 11.76 -8.03
C VAL A 71 0.20 12.14 -8.82
N SER A 72 -0.96 11.56 -8.48
CA SER A 72 -2.23 11.89 -9.12
C SER A 72 -2.63 13.34 -8.87
N ALA A 73 -2.43 13.86 -7.66
CA ALA A 73 -2.67 15.27 -7.36
C ALA A 73 -1.76 16.20 -8.19
N MET A 74 -0.46 15.88 -8.28
CA MET A 74 0.49 16.63 -9.12
C MET A 74 0.11 16.61 -10.61
N GLN A 75 -0.25 15.43 -11.13
CA GLN A 75 -0.69 15.28 -12.52
C GLN A 75 -2.01 16.02 -12.77
N MET A 76 -2.97 15.95 -11.85
CA MET A 76 -4.22 16.70 -11.94
C MET A 76 -3.96 18.21 -12.02
N ALA A 77 -3.03 18.74 -11.22
CA ALA A 77 -2.63 20.14 -11.28
C ALA A 77 -2.11 20.51 -12.68
N ALA A 78 -1.22 19.70 -13.25
CA ALA A 78 -0.64 19.94 -14.56
C ALA A 78 -1.67 19.85 -15.70
N PHE A 79 -2.54 18.84 -15.69
CA PHE A 79 -3.60 18.69 -16.69
C PHE A 79 -4.64 19.80 -16.58
N SER A 80 -5.08 20.13 -15.37
CA SER A 80 -6.05 21.21 -15.15
C SER A 80 -5.50 22.53 -15.64
N ALA A 81 -4.24 22.87 -15.31
CA ALA A 81 -3.59 24.09 -15.77
C ALA A 81 -3.57 24.24 -17.29
N ALA A 82 -3.28 23.14 -17.99
CA ALA A 82 -3.23 23.10 -19.45
C ALA A 82 -4.63 23.23 -20.08
N GLU A 83 -5.65 22.63 -19.47
CA GLU A 83 -7.02 22.61 -20.00
C GLU A 83 -7.75 23.94 -19.80
N ASN A 84 -7.70 24.50 -18.59
CA ASN A 84 -8.54 25.63 -18.21
C ASN A 84 -7.80 26.98 -18.16
N GLY A 85 -6.49 26.98 -18.43
CA GLY A 85 -5.69 28.20 -18.45
C GLY A 85 -5.33 28.76 -17.07
N ARG A 86 -5.70 28.08 -15.98
CA ARG A 86 -5.47 28.52 -14.60
C ARG A 86 -4.11 28.08 -14.09
N ARG A 87 -3.74 28.62 -12.91
CA ARG A 87 -2.48 28.29 -12.24
C ARG A 87 -2.78 27.50 -10.98
N TYR A 88 -1.99 26.48 -10.73
CA TYR A 88 -2.08 25.64 -9.54
C TYR A 88 -0.76 25.65 -8.79
N GLU A 89 -0.83 25.45 -7.48
CA GLU A 89 0.33 25.32 -6.61
C GLU A 89 0.20 24.05 -5.78
N VAL A 90 1.23 23.22 -5.81
CA VAL A 90 1.40 22.12 -4.88
C VAL A 90 2.41 22.55 -3.83
N ILE A 91 1.95 22.65 -2.59
CA ILE A 91 2.77 22.96 -1.42
C ILE A 91 3.07 21.64 -0.72
N ILE A 92 4.34 21.39 -0.46
CA ILE A 92 4.83 20.18 0.19
C ILE A 92 5.53 20.61 1.48
N ASP A 93 5.15 20.00 2.59
CA ASP A 93 5.73 20.28 3.91
C ASP A 93 6.48 19.04 4.45
N PRO A 94 7.82 19.03 4.38
CA PRO A 94 8.64 17.98 4.97
C PRO A 94 8.51 17.86 6.49
N THR A 95 8.21 18.96 7.18
CA THR A 95 8.09 18.97 8.64
C THR A 95 6.77 18.37 9.08
N ASP A 96 5.67 18.80 8.45
CA ASP A 96 4.32 18.30 8.74
C ASP A 96 4.00 16.97 8.03
N GLN A 97 4.92 16.48 7.19
CA GLN A 97 4.73 15.28 6.36
C GLN A 97 3.40 15.34 5.59
N SER A 98 3.17 16.46 4.90
CA SER A 98 1.91 16.69 4.21
C SER A 98 2.09 17.39 2.86
N TYR A 99 1.04 17.35 2.05
CA TYR A 99 0.96 18.11 0.82
C TYR A 99 -0.43 18.71 0.62
N LEU A 100 -0.45 19.81 -0.11
CA LEU A 100 -1.64 20.59 -0.45
C LEU A 100 -1.59 20.90 -1.94
N LEU A 101 -2.68 20.68 -2.65
CA LEU A 101 -2.92 21.22 -3.97
C LEU A 101 -3.99 22.31 -3.90
N ARG A 102 -3.66 23.48 -4.43
CA ARG A 102 -4.57 24.61 -4.54
C ARG A 102 -4.58 25.26 -5.91
N GLU A 103 -5.65 25.97 -6.22
CA GLU A 103 -5.76 26.87 -7.37
C GLU A 103 -5.34 28.28 -6.97
N ILE A 104 -4.48 28.92 -7.76
CA ILE A 104 -4.10 30.32 -7.53
C ILE A 104 -5.16 31.21 -8.19
N THR A 105 -6.07 31.76 -7.39
CA THR A 105 -7.08 32.72 -7.85
C THR A 105 -6.74 34.15 -7.47
N SER A 106 -6.02 34.34 -6.36
CA SER A 106 -5.58 35.64 -5.87
C SER A 106 -4.20 36.04 -6.42
N SER A 107 -3.94 37.35 -6.43
CA SER A 107 -2.61 37.90 -6.72
C SER A 107 -1.64 37.78 -5.53
N ASP A 108 -2.13 37.51 -4.32
CA ASP A 108 -1.28 37.30 -3.15
C ASP A 108 -0.97 35.81 -2.98
N LEU A 109 0.25 35.45 -3.37
CA LEU A 109 0.74 34.07 -3.33
C LEU A 109 1.16 33.63 -1.92
N SER A 110 1.11 34.54 -0.94
CA SER A 110 1.60 34.32 0.43
C SER A 110 0.53 33.67 1.30
N GLU A 111 -0.74 34.02 1.11
CA GLU A 111 -1.87 33.50 1.85
C GLU A 111 -2.45 32.25 1.16
N VAL A 112 -2.77 31.22 1.94
CA VAL A 112 -3.49 30.03 1.47
C VAL A 112 -4.94 30.19 1.90
N LEU A 113 -5.82 30.45 0.94
CA LEU A 113 -7.26 30.55 1.17
C LEU A 113 -7.88 29.15 1.19
N GLU A 114 -8.75 28.86 2.15
CA GLU A 114 -9.40 27.54 2.25
C GLU A 114 -10.24 27.23 1.00
N GLU A 115 -10.80 28.26 0.36
CA GLU A 115 -11.61 28.12 -0.85
C GLU A 115 -10.78 27.77 -2.10
N GLU A 116 -9.46 27.97 -2.05
CA GLU A 116 -8.52 27.61 -3.13
C GLU A 116 -8.05 26.16 -3.04
N ILE A 117 -8.30 25.47 -1.91
CA ILE A 117 -7.81 24.11 -1.65
C ILE A 117 -8.65 23.09 -2.41
N ILE A 118 -8.01 22.34 -3.31
CA ILE A 118 -8.65 21.28 -4.10
C ILE A 118 -8.47 19.94 -3.40
N THR A 119 -7.27 19.71 -2.86
CA THR A 119 -6.90 18.45 -2.24
C THR A 119 -5.80 18.68 -1.22
N GLN A 120 -5.85 17.90 -0.15
CA GLN A 120 -4.81 17.83 0.86
C GLN A 120 -4.59 16.37 1.24
N GLY A 121 -3.34 16.02 1.53
CA GLY A 121 -2.96 14.68 1.94
C GLY A 121 -1.82 14.70 2.95
N GLN A 122 -1.66 13.58 3.65
CA GLN A 122 -0.58 13.37 4.60
C GLN A 122 0.21 12.13 4.22
N PHE A 123 1.51 12.22 4.37
CA PHE A 123 2.46 11.12 4.27
C PHE A 123 2.48 10.39 5.62
N GLY A 124 2.05 9.14 5.61
CA GLY A 124 1.92 8.32 6.81
C GLY A 124 3.22 7.63 7.22
N THR A 125 3.17 6.77 8.23
CA THR A 125 4.36 6.04 8.71
C THR A 125 4.99 5.12 7.65
N SER A 126 4.23 4.75 6.62
CA SER A 126 4.67 3.87 5.54
C SER A 126 5.26 4.59 4.32
N CYS A 127 5.15 5.93 4.28
CA CYS A 127 5.71 6.78 3.24
C CYS A 127 6.19 8.05 3.92
N ARG A 128 7.50 8.24 4.03
CA ARG A 128 8.09 9.42 4.67
C ARG A 128 8.70 10.31 3.62
N LEU A 129 8.26 11.56 3.57
CA LEU A 129 8.94 12.59 2.79
C LEU A 129 10.31 12.88 3.39
N SER A 130 11.37 12.67 2.62
CA SER A 130 12.75 12.92 3.05
C SER A 130 13.19 14.33 2.71
N TYR A 131 13.05 14.72 1.44
CA TYR A 131 13.51 16.02 0.95
C TYR A 131 12.93 16.35 -0.42
N VAL A 132 13.08 17.62 -0.81
CA VAL A 132 12.77 18.13 -2.14
C VAL A 132 14.02 18.79 -2.71
N GLU A 133 14.35 18.48 -3.95
CA GLU A 133 15.43 19.12 -4.72
C GLU A 133 14.87 19.64 -6.03
N PHE A 134 15.11 20.92 -6.32
CA PHE A 134 14.69 21.59 -7.54
C PHE A 134 15.74 21.47 -8.65
N ASP A 135 15.32 21.65 -9.90
CA ASP A 135 16.21 21.61 -11.07
C ASP A 135 17.23 22.76 -11.13
N ASP A 136 17.10 23.77 -10.27
CA ASP A 136 18.06 24.84 -10.07
C ASP A 136 19.16 24.52 -9.02
N GLY A 137 19.10 23.34 -8.41
CA GLY A 137 20.03 22.89 -7.38
C GLY A 137 19.64 23.30 -5.95
N THR A 138 18.52 24.00 -5.78
CA THR A 138 17.98 24.31 -4.45
C THR A 138 17.43 23.03 -3.82
N TYR A 139 17.81 22.77 -2.57
CA TYR A 139 17.38 21.61 -1.80
C TYR A 139 16.76 22.07 -0.47
N THR A 140 15.71 21.38 -0.01
CA THR A 140 15.19 21.55 1.33
C THR A 140 14.59 20.27 1.90
N ASN A 141 14.72 20.10 3.21
CA ASN A 141 14.11 19.02 3.99
C ASN A 141 13.38 19.52 5.24
N SER A 142 13.31 20.84 5.44
CA SER A 142 12.65 21.47 6.59
C SER A 142 11.57 22.45 6.15
N ASP A 143 11.80 23.13 5.03
CA ASP A 143 10.96 24.23 4.60
C ASP A 143 9.92 23.77 3.59
N ARG A 144 8.80 24.49 3.55
CA ARG A 144 7.74 24.27 2.58
C ARG A 144 8.27 24.49 1.17
N SER A 145 8.13 23.47 0.34
CA SER A 145 8.46 23.52 -1.08
C SER A 145 7.21 23.81 -1.90
N LYS A 146 7.32 24.64 -2.93
CA LYS A 146 6.18 25.07 -3.75
C LYS A 146 6.45 24.74 -5.23
N PHE A 147 5.68 23.81 -5.78
CA PHE A 147 5.66 23.53 -7.22
C PHE A 147 4.48 24.25 -7.85
N ARG A 148 4.75 25.20 -8.75
CA ARG A 148 3.71 25.95 -9.47
C ARG A 148 3.60 25.46 -10.89
N VAL A 149 2.37 25.28 -11.35
CA VAL A 149 2.09 24.89 -12.73
C VAL A 149 1.09 25.85 -13.34
N GLY A 150 1.36 26.24 -14.58
CA GLY A 150 0.46 27.04 -15.39
C GLY A 150 0.25 26.39 -16.75
N PRO A 151 -0.40 27.10 -17.69
CA PRO A 151 -0.73 26.53 -19.01
C PRO A 151 0.49 26.13 -19.83
N ALA A 152 1.65 26.73 -19.54
CA ALA A 152 2.93 26.45 -20.18
C ALA A 152 3.73 25.32 -19.50
N GLY A 153 3.20 24.69 -18.45
CA GLY A 153 3.89 23.67 -17.67
C GLY A 153 4.37 24.16 -16.30
N TRP A 154 5.30 23.41 -15.72
CA TRP A 154 5.83 23.67 -14.37
C TRP A 154 6.80 24.84 -14.38
N THR A 155 6.75 25.66 -13.33
CA THR A 155 7.70 26.77 -13.12
C THR A 155 9.09 26.25 -12.79
N TYR A 156 9.13 25.20 -11.96
CA TYR A 156 10.35 24.50 -11.56
C TYR A 156 10.16 23.00 -11.75
N GLY A 157 11.20 22.35 -12.26
CA GLY A 157 11.31 20.89 -12.20
C GLY A 157 11.98 20.48 -10.90
N GLY A 158 12.15 19.18 -10.71
CA GLY A 158 12.88 18.67 -9.55
C GLY A 158 12.57 17.22 -9.25
N LYS A 159 13.00 16.78 -8.08
CA LYS A 159 12.62 15.50 -7.49
C LYS A 159 12.15 15.70 -6.06
N ILE A 160 11.15 14.92 -5.69
CA ILE A 160 10.63 14.81 -4.34
C ILE A 160 10.94 13.41 -3.88
N VAL A 161 11.80 13.27 -2.86
CA VAL A 161 12.29 11.96 -2.41
C VAL A 161 11.47 11.49 -1.22
N LEU A 162 10.88 10.32 -1.38
CA LEU A 162 10.04 9.62 -0.42
C LEU A 162 10.76 8.33 -0.02
N LEU A 163 10.67 7.97 1.26
CA LEU A 163 11.20 6.73 1.81
C LEU A 163 10.03 5.81 2.13
N ASP A 164 10.14 4.54 1.76
CA ASP A 164 9.21 3.54 2.23
C ASP A 164 9.55 3.05 3.66
N GLU A 165 8.78 2.10 4.19
CA GLU A 165 9.05 1.52 5.52
C GLU A 165 10.42 0.84 5.66
N GLY A 166 11.01 0.40 4.56
CA GLY A 166 12.36 -0.17 4.52
C GLY A 166 13.46 0.87 4.46
N GLU A 167 13.12 2.15 4.50
CA GLU A 167 14.01 3.28 4.23
C GLU A 167 14.60 3.26 2.80
N GLU A 168 13.95 2.55 1.88
CA GLU A 168 14.35 2.55 0.48
C GLU A 168 13.84 3.84 -0.21
N PRO A 169 14.70 4.56 -0.94
CA PRO A 169 14.32 5.80 -1.59
C PRO A 169 13.51 5.56 -2.87
N HIS A 170 12.53 6.42 -3.08
CA HIS A 170 11.77 6.57 -4.32
C HIS A 170 11.62 8.06 -4.61
N ALA A 171 11.79 8.45 -5.87
CA ALA A 171 11.74 9.84 -6.29
C ALA A 171 10.53 10.09 -7.19
N VAL A 172 9.73 11.09 -6.84
CA VAL A 172 8.74 11.67 -7.75
C VAL A 172 9.44 12.77 -8.55
N ILE A 173 9.68 12.51 -9.83
CA ILE A 173 10.35 13.42 -10.75
C ILE A 173 9.32 14.33 -11.40
N VAL A 174 9.55 15.64 -11.30
CA VAL A 174 8.75 16.69 -11.92
C VAL A 174 9.56 17.27 -13.08
N ASN A 175 9.10 17.04 -14.31
CA ASN A 175 9.75 17.62 -15.47
C ASN A 175 9.28 19.06 -15.67
N ARG A 176 10.21 20.01 -15.88
CA ARG A 176 9.84 21.40 -16.15
C ARG A 176 9.26 21.59 -17.56
N LEU A 177 9.83 20.88 -18.54
CA LEU A 177 9.53 21.04 -19.97
C LEU A 177 8.31 20.24 -20.42
N LEU A 178 8.08 19.10 -19.77
CA LEU A 178 6.94 18.23 -20.03
C LEU A 178 6.02 18.27 -18.80
N PRO A 179 4.69 18.29 -18.95
CA PRO A 179 3.75 18.20 -17.83
C PRO A 179 3.70 16.77 -17.25
N THR A 180 4.84 16.07 -17.21
CA THR A 180 4.96 14.70 -16.71
C THR A 180 5.48 14.71 -15.28
N VAL A 181 4.82 13.89 -14.47
CA VAL A 181 5.20 13.61 -13.09
C VAL A 181 5.27 12.10 -12.95
N GLU A 182 6.46 11.59 -12.65
CA GLU A 182 6.75 10.16 -12.70
C GLU A 182 7.38 9.68 -11.39
N LEU A 183 6.97 8.50 -10.94
CA LEU A 183 7.60 7.82 -9.82
C LEU A 183 8.74 6.94 -10.32
N VAL A 184 9.93 7.15 -9.79
CA VAL A 184 11.14 6.38 -10.10
C VAL A 184 11.67 5.75 -8.82
N THR A 185 12.09 4.49 -8.89
CA THR A 185 12.75 3.81 -7.76
C THR A 185 14.18 4.33 -7.60
N GLY A 186 14.59 4.53 -6.35
CA GLY A 186 15.89 5.07 -6.00
C GLY A 186 15.93 6.59 -5.88
N ASP A 187 17.14 7.11 -5.77
CA ASP A 187 17.45 8.53 -5.71
C ASP A 187 18.29 8.94 -6.92
N PRO A 188 17.67 9.12 -8.11
CA PRO A 188 18.41 9.47 -9.31
C PRO A 188 19.00 10.89 -9.18
N PRO A 189 20.21 11.13 -9.69
CA PRO A 189 20.76 12.48 -9.76
C PRO A 189 19.93 13.34 -10.72
N LEU A 190 19.62 14.57 -10.32
CA LEU A 190 19.06 15.54 -11.25
C LEU A 190 20.15 16.07 -12.18
N LEU A 191 19.79 16.34 -13.43
CA LEU A 191 20.68 17.05 -14.36
C LEU A 191 20.78 18.51 -13.89
N THR A 192 21.81 18.83 -13.13
CA THR A 192 22.10 20.20 -12.72
C THR A 192 22.72 20.99 -13.88
N PRO A 193 22.45 22.29 -14.01
CA PRO A 193 23.16 23.14 -14.94
C PRO A 193 24.65 23.11 -14.60
N LYS A 194 25.49 22.75 -15.58
CA LYS A 194 26.94 22.78 -15.41
C LYS A 194 27.42 24.19 -15.06
N GLY A 195 28.35 24.27 -14.12
CA GLY A 195 28.98 25.55 -13.76
C GLY A 195 29.72 26.16 -14.96
N LYS A 196 29.91 27.50 -14.97
CA LYS A 196 30.69 28.18 -16.03
C LYS A 196 32.09 27.59 -16.21
N ASP A 197 32.64 27.01 -15.14
CA ASP A 197 33.99 26.44 -15.11
C ASP A 197 34.03 25.01 -15.70
N GLU A 198 32.87 24.39 -15.92
CA GLU A 198 32.71 23.02 -16.45
C GLU A 198 32.35 22.99 -17.95
N VAL A 199 32.12 24.15 -18.55
CA VAL A 199 31.90 24.31 -20.00
C VAL A 199 33.16 24.93 -20.63
N PRO A 200 33.96 24.15 -21.39
CA PRO A 200 35.26 24.60 -21.91
C PRO A 200 35.22 25.70 -22.98
N PHE A 201 34.06 26.30 -23.26
CA PHE A 201 33.86 27.21 -24.39
C PHE A 201 32.97 28.40 -24.01
N LEU A 202 33.51 29.34 -23.21
CA LEU A 202 33.01 30.71 -23.08
C LEU A 202 34.17 31.69 -23.05
#